data_AF-A0A924M9A7-F1
#
_entry.id   AF-A0A924M9A7-F1
#
_cell.length_a   1.000
_cell.length_b   1.000
_cell.length_c   1.000
_cell.angle_alpha   90.00
_cell.angle_beta   90.00
_cell.angle_gamma   90.00
#
_symmetry.space_group_name_H-M   'P 1'
#
loop_
_entity.id
_entity.type
_entity.pdbx_description
1 polymer ?
#
loop_
_entity_poly.entity_id
_entity_poly.type
_entity_poly.pdbx_seq_one_letter_code
_entity_poly.pdbx_strand_id
1 'polypeptide(L)'
;PKMDDFKKFLVEKNISKDWAEVYQTKTARTAEQAANQPNFRQLYDMYKTPTYYLLDDKKRIIAKQLSLEQFDDVIAAKLKK
;
A
#
# COMPACT_ATOMS: atom_id res chain seq x y z
N PRO A 1 5.08 15.64 -2.88
CA PRO A 1 6.26 15.01 -3.51
C PRO A 1 6.11 14.97 -5.03
N LYS A 2 7.17 15.30 -5.76
CA LYS A 2 7.25 15.01 -7.21
C LYS A 2 7.72 13.56 -7.40
N MET A 3 7.55 13.02 -8.60
CA MET A 3 8.02 11.67 -8.93
C MET A 3 9.53 11.51 -8.71
N ASP A 4 10.29 12.57 -8.95
CA ASP A 4 11.75 12.57 -8.76
C ASP A 4 12.14 12.46 -7.28
N ASP A 5 11.39 13.12 -6.38
CA ASP A 5 11.60 13.01 -4.94
C ASP A 5 11.36 11.57 -4.46
N PHE A 6 10.35 10.90 -5.02
CA PHE A 6 10.04 9.51 -4.70
C PHE A 6 11.15 8.56 -5.15
N LYS A 7 11.62 8.71 -6.39
CA LYS A 7 12.76 7.92 -6.90
C LYS A 7 14.01 8.10 -6.05
N LYS A 8 14.31 9.35 -5.67
CA LYS A 8 15.43 9.69 -4.80
C LYS A 8 15.29 9.00 -3.42
N PHE A 9 14.10 9.07 -2.83
CA PHE A 9 13.81 8.41 -1.55
C PHE A 9 14.06 6.89 -1.59
N LEU A 10 13.61 6.19 -2.65
CA LEU A 10 13.80 4.75 -2.78
C LEU A 10 15.29 4.35 -2.79
N VAL A 11 16.12 5.14 -3.49
CA VAL A 11 17.57 4.94 -3.53
C VAL A 11 18.20 5.23 -2.18
N GLU A 12 17.88 6.37 -1.57
CA GLU A 12 18.46 6.79 -0.28
C GLU A 12 18.12 5.85 0.88
N LYS A 13 16.94 5.22 0.85
CA LYS A 13 16.50 4.26 1.87
C LYS A 13 16.86 2.82 1.54
N ASN A 14 17.57 2.56 0.44
CA ASN A 14 17.94 1.22 -0.01
C ASN A 14 16.74 0.26 -0.01
N ILE A 15 15.59 0.73 -0.49
CA ILE A 15 14.37 -0.10 -0.53
C ILE A 15 14.60 -1.27 -1.48
N SER A 16 14.22 -2.49 -1.05
CA SER A 16 14.41 -3.69 -1.86
C SER A 16 13.68 -3.58 -3.20
N LYS A 17 14.33 -4.07 -4.26
CA LYS A 17 13.77 -4.13 -5.61
C LYS A 17 12.67 -5.18 -5.76
N ASP A 18 12.49 -6.05 -4.76
CA ASP A 18 11.44 -7.07 -4.74
C ASP A 18 10.05 -6.46 -4.46
N TRP A 19 10.01 -5.23 -3.95
CA TRP A 19 8.77 -4.52 -3.66
C TRP A 19 8.26 -3.80 -4.90
N ALA A 20 6.95 -3.92 -5.14
CA ALA A 20 6.27 -3.14 -6.15
C ALA A 20 5.97 -1.72 -5.63
N GLU A 21 6.90 -0.80 -5.87
CA GLU A 21 6.81 0.59 -5.45
C GLU A 21 5.92 1.42 -6.40
N VAL A 22 4.76 1.88 -5.91
CA VAL A 22 3.76 2.60 -6.72
C VAL A 22 3.53 4.00 -6.19
N TYR A 23 3.47 4.98 -7.10
CA TYR A 23 3.19 6.37 -6.79
C TYR A 23 2.07 6.93 -7.69
N GLN A 24 1.01 7.47 -7.08
CA GLN A 24 -0.06 8.15 -7.81
C GLN A 24 0.31 9.60 -8.07
N THR A 25 0.45 9.97 -9.34
CA THR A 25 0.71 11.36 -9.76
C THR A 25 -0.55 12.23 -9.58
N LYS A 26 -0.33 13.55 -9.44
CA LYS A 26 -1.44 14.52 -9.36
C LYS A 26 -2.32 14.47 -10.62
N THR A 27 -1.72 14.31 -11.79
CA THR A 27 -2.43 14.22 -13.08
C THR A 27 -3.30 12.96 -13.15
N ALA A 28 -2.78 11.80 -12.76
CA ALA A 28 -3.56 10.56 -12.70
C ALA A 28 -4.74 10.69 -11.73
N ARG A 29 -4.49 11.24 -10.53
CA ARG A 29 -5.55 11.49 -9.54
C ARG A 29 -6.66 12.39 -10.09
N THR A 30 -6.29 13.47 -10.78
CA THR A 30 -7.28 14.39 -11.36
C THR A 30 -8.04 13.74 -12.52
N ALA A 31 -7.40 12.90 -13.32
CA ALA A 31 -8.07 12.14 -14.38
C ALA A 31 -9.10 11.14 -13.81
N GLU A 32 -8.74 10.38 -12.77
CA GLU A 32 -9.67 9.48 -12.05
C GLU A 32 -10.88 10.24 -11.51
N GLN A 33 -10.65 11.40 -10.86
CA GLN A 33 -11.70 12.25 -10.33
C GLN A 33 -12.63 12.78 -11.44
N ALA A 34 -12.08 13.24 -12.56
CA ALA A 34 -12.86 13.73 -13.70
C ALA A 34 -13.69 12.60 -14.35
N ALA A 35 -13.18 11.36 -14.32
CA ALA A 35 -13.88 10.18 -14.78
C ALA A 35 -14.90 9.61 -13.76
N ASN A 36 -15.10 10.28 -12.61
CA ASN A 36 -15.90 9.79 -11.48
C ASN A 36 -15.49 8.38 -11.00
N GLN A 37 -14.23 8.02 -11.16
CA GLN A 37 -13.70 6.75 -10.68
C GLN A 37 -13.23 6.88 -9.23
N PRO A 38 -13.64 5.97 -8.33
CA PRO A 38 -13.18 6.01 -6.96
C PRO A 38 -11.68 5.70 -6.90
N ASN A 39 -10.91 6.61 -6.31
CA ASN A 39 -9.47 6.42 -6.14
C ASN A 39 -9.18 5.52 -4.92
N PHE A 40 -7.93 5.09 -4.79
CA PHE A 40 -7.54 4.19 -3.69
C PHE A 40 -7.79 4.76 -2.29
N ARG A 41 -7.82 6.10 -2.09
CA ARG A 41 -8.19 6.72 -0.79
C ARG A 41 -9.67 6.64 -0.45
N GLN A 42 -10.51 6.38 -1.44
CA GLN A 42 -11.94 6.15 -1.25
C GLN A 42 -12.23 4.66 -1.12
N LEU A 43 -11.49 3.82 -1.85
CA LEU A 43 -11.66 2.37 -1.85
C LEU A 43 -11.06 1.70 -0.61
N TYR A 44 -9.99 2.28 -0.05
CA TYR A 44 -9.32 1.76 1.14
C TYR A 44 -9.48 2.73 2.31
N ASP A 45 -9.75 2.15 3.47
CA ASP A 45 -9.91 2.82 4.75
C ASP A 45 -8.54 3.31 5.30
N MET A 46 -8.05 4.44 4.79
CA MET A 46 -6.76 5.03 5.14
C MET A 46 -6.90 6.30 5.98
N TYR A 47 -7.36 6.16 7.23
CA TYR A 47 -7.39 7.29 8.17
C TYR A 47 -6.02 7.67 8.74
N LYS A 48 -5.03 6.75 8.73
CA LYS A 48 -3.69 6.94 9.30
C LYS A 48 -2.62 6.67 8.25
N THR A 49 -1.51 7.41 8.31
CA THR A 49 -0.33 7.12 7.48
C THR A 49 0.85 6.84 8.42
N PRO A 50 1.52 5.67 8.32
CA PRO A 50 1.26 4.57 7.39
C PRO A 50 0.02 3.72 7.75
N THR A 51 -0.55 3.03 6.76
CA THR A 51 -1.58 1.99 6.92
C THR A 51 -1.14 0.75 6.16
N TYR A 52 -1.28 -0.42 6.78
CA TYR A 52 -0.93 -1.72 6.20
C TYR A 52 -2.15 -2.63 6.10
N TYR A 53 -2.18 -3.43 5.03
CA TYR A 53 -3.16 -4.50 4.79
C TYR A 53 -2.41 -5.77 4.43
N LEU A 54 -2.82 -6.89 5.02
CA LEU A 54 -2.38 -8.22 4.61
C LEU A 54 -3.51 -8.88 3.83
N LEU A 55 -3.16 -9.44 2.67
CA LEU A 55 -4.10 -10.05 1.75
C LEU A 55 -3.78 -11.53 1.57
N ASP A 56 -4.80 -12.35 1.30
CA ASP A 56 -4.59 -13.71 0.80
C ASP A 56 -4.33 -13.75 -0.71
N ASP A 57 -4.11 -14.95 -1.24
CA ASP A 57 -3.91 -15.22 -2.67
C ASP A 57 -5.07 -14.69 -3.55
N LYS A 58 -6.30 -14.76 -3.02
CA LYS A 58 -7.54 -14.26 -3.65
C LYS A 58 -7.77 -12.76 -3.43
N LYS A 59 -6.77 -12.02 -2.93
CA LYS A 59 -6.81 -10.57 -2.67
C LYS A 59 -7.87 -10.15 -1.64
N ARG A 60 -8.24 -11.05 -0.73
CA ARG A 60 -9.12 -10.73 0.40
C ARG A 60 -8.28 -10.16 1.52
N ILE A 61 -8.75 -9.10 2.15
CA ILE A 61 -8.09 -8.52 3.32
C ILE A 61 -8.27 -9.48 4.51
N ILE A 62 -7.16 -10.03 5.00
CA ILE A 62 -7.14 -10.96 6.13
C ILE A 62 -6.60 -10.35 7.42
N ALA A 63 -5.93 -9.19 7.32
CA ALA A 63 -5.61 -8.33 8.46
C ALA A 63 -5.46 -6.86 8.02
N LYS A 64 -5.82 -5.93 8.91
CA LYS A 64 -5.68 -4.48 8.72
C LYS A 64 -5.48 -3.80 10.07
N GLN A 65 -4.83 -2.63 10.08
CA GLN A 65 -4.64 -1.79 11.27
C GLN A 65 -3.92 -2.49 12.44
N LEU A 66 -2.96 -3.36 12.12
CA LEU A 66 -2.10 -4.03 13.10
C LEU A 66 -0.69 -3.41 13.12
N SER A 67 0.07 -3.65 14.18
CA SER A 67 1.52 -3.43 14.16
C SER A 67 2.19 -4.43 13.22
N LEU A 68 3.44 -4.16 12.80
CA LEU A 68 4.17 -5.06 11.90
C LEU A 68 4.40 -6.43 12.55
N GLU A 69 4.71 -6.46 13.83
CA GLU A 69 4.93 -7.71 14.59
C GLU A 69 3.66 -8.56 14.63
N GLN A 70 2.49 -7.92 14.76
CA GLN A 70 1.21 -8.62 14.73
C GLN A 70 0.88 -9.20 13.34
N PHE A 71 1.39 -8.62 12.25
CA PHE A 71 1.25 -9.23 10.92
C PHE A 71 2.03 -10.53 10.82
N ASP A 72 3.23 -10.62 11.41
CA ASP A 72 4.03 -11.85 11.42
C ASP A 72 3.27 -13.00 12.12
N ASP A 73 2.60 -12.71 13.24
CA ASP A 73 1.76 -13.68 13.94
C ASP A 73 0.60 -14.19 13.08
N VAL A 74 -0.06 -13.29 12.35
CA VAL A 74 -1.15 -13.66 11.43
C VAL A 74 -0.63 -14.54 10.29
N ILE A 75 0.51 -14.18 9.70
CA ILE A 75 1.15 -14.97 8.63
C ILE A 75 1.50 -16.37 9.15
N ALA A 76 2.16 -16.46 10.30
CA ALA A 76 2.53 -17.74 10.92
C ALA A 76 1.31 -18.61 11.22
N ALA A 77 0.22 -18.03 11.74
CA ALA A 77 -1.02 -18.75 12.01
C ALA A 77 -1.72 -19.26 10.74
N LYS A 78 -1.58 -18.56 9.61
CA LYS A 78 -2.15 -18.96 8.31
C LYS A 78 -1.33 -20.03 7.59
N LEU A 79 0.00 -19.99 7.73
CA LEU A 79 0.92 -20.96 7.11
C LEU A 79 0.99 -22.31 7.84
N LYS A 80 0.62 -22.35 9.12
CA LYS A 80 0.57 -23.60 9.91
C LYS A 80 -0.66 -24.48 9.62
N LYS A 81 -1.59 -24.01 8.79
CA LYS A 81 -2.79 -24.74 8.37
C LYS A 81 -2.62 -25.33 6.99
#